data_AF-A0A8T1N4H0-F1
#
_entry.id   AF-A0A8T1N4H0-F1
#
_cell.length_a   1.000
_cell.length_b   1.000
_cell.length_c   1.000
_cell.angle_alpha   90.00
_cell.angle_beta   90.00
_cell.angle_gamma   90.00
#
_symmetry.space_group_name_H-M   'P 1'
#
loop_
_entity.id
_entity.type
_entity.pdbx_description
1 polymer ?
#
loop_
_entity_poly.entity_id
_entity_poly.type
_entity_poly.pdbx_seq_one_letter_code
_entity_poly.pdbx_strand_id
1 'polypeptide(L)'
;MNMVSQVHAVVLLLSLSIIVFSQSFLPANAAKNLVPDVCRETISYDRCMHALQSDPRAKTASNFMDLAKIALKLGLNNAINSKAYIDGLLEKNHAAPIKKCSFWYEAAVASFRSALAELEEDAMTANYDVKIAGDDAASCENELASGGVKVPSISTRNSDVALYSNIGDVITNKL
;
A
#
# COMPACT_ATOMS: atom_id res chain seq x y z
N MET A 1 -62.39 -24.91 -22.85
CA MET A 1 -61.31 -23.90 -22.94
C MET A 1 -60.98 -23.67 -24.40
N ASN A 2 -61.29 -22.49 -24.94
CA ASN A 2 -61.14 -22.23 -26.38
C ASN A 2 -59.65 -22.12 -26.76
N MET A 3 -59.30 -22.60 -27.95
CA MET A 3 -57.93 -22.66 -28.50
C MET A 3 -57.17 -21.33 -28.35
N VAL A 4 -57.88 -20.20 -28.49
CA VAL A 4 -57.36 -18.84 -28.29
C VAL A 4 -56.82 -18.63 -26.87
N SER A 5 -57.51 -19.12 -25.84
CA SER A 5 -57.12 -18.94 -24.43
C SER A 5 -55.88 -19.77 -24.05
N GLN A 6 -55.70 -20.94 -24.69
CA GLN A 6 -54.49 -21.75 -24.51
C GLN A 6 -53.25 -21.10 -25.12
N VAL A 7 -53.37 -20.48 -26.31
CA VAL A 7 -52.26 -19.78 -26.97
C VAL A 7 -51.80 -18.58 -26.14
N HIS A 8 -52.74 -17.79 -25.58
CA HIS A 8 -52.39 -16.66 -24.71
C HIS A 8 -51.65 -17.12 -23.45
N ALA A 9 -52.09 -18.20 -22.81
CA ALA A 9 -51.43 -18.73 -21.62
C ALA A 9 -50.00 -19.22 -21.91
N VAL A 10 -49.77 -19.88 -23.05
CA VAL A 10 -48.44 -20.35 -23.48
C VAL A 10 -47.51 -19.17 -23.78
N VAL A 11 -48.00 -18.14 -24.48
CA VAL A 11 -47.21 -16.93 -24.79
C VAL A 11 -46.82 -16.18 -23.50
N LEU A 12 -47.73 -16.12 -22.52
CA LEU A 12 -47.50 -15.44 -21.24
C LEU A 12 -46.52 -16.19 -20.33
N LEU A 13 -46.54 -17.53 -20.38
CA LEU A 13 -45.56 -18.36 -19.67
C LEU A 13 -44.17 -18.25 -20.32
N LEU A 14 -44.09 -18.27 -21.64
CA LEU A 14 -42.82 -18.11 -22.39
C LEU A 14 -42.17 -16.75 -22.14
N SER A 15 -42.96 -15.66 -22.13
CA SER A 15 -42.45 -14.31 -21.84
C SER A 15 -41.96 -14.17 -20.39
N LEU A 16 -42.65 -14.76 -19.41
CA LEU A 16 -42.19 -14.78 -18.02
C LEU A 16 -40.83 -15.51 -17.87
N SER A 17 -40.65 -16.65 -18.54
CA SER A 17 -39.38 -17.38 -18.49
C SER A 17 -38.21 -16.60 -19.09
N ILE A 18 -38.41 -15.79 -20.14
CA ILE A 18 -37.35 -14.97 -20.74
C ILE A 18 -36.90 -13.84 -19.80
N ILE A 19 -37.83 -13.27 -19.02
CA ILE A 19 -37.52 -12.20 -18.05
C ILE A 19 -36.72 -12.75 -16.85
N VAL A 20 -37.03 -13.97 -16.39
CA VAL A 20 -36.28 -14.61 -15.29
C VAL A 20 -34.84 -14.97 -15.71
N PHE A 21 -34.64 -15.44 -16.94
CA PHE A 21 -33.30 -15.78 -17.46
C PHE A 21 -32.41 -14.55 -17.74
N SER A 22 -32.99 -13.38 -18.02
CA SER A 22 -32.23 -12.16 -18.30
C SER A 22 -31.75 -11.44 -17.03
N GLN A 23 -32.29 -11.76 -15.85
CA GLN A 23 -31.79 -11.24 -14.56
C GLN A 23 -30.65 -12.08 -13.95
N SER A 24 -30.42 -13.31 -14.43
CA SER A 24 -29.40 -14.22 -13.89
C SER A 24 -27.97 -14.01 -14.43
N PHE A 25 -27.74 -13.04 -15.32
CA PHE A 25 -26.44 -12.76 -15.94
C PHE A 25 -25.97 -11.31 -15.78
N LEU A 26 -26.28 -10.66 -14.66
CA LEU A 26 -25.43 -9.54 -14.25
C LEU A 26 -24.10 -10.16 -13.78
N PRO A 27 -22.95 -9.85 -14.40
CA PRO A 27 -21.68 -10.20 -13.77
C PRO A 27 -21.72 -9.52 -12.40
N ALA A 28 -21.63 -10.33 -11.33
CA ALA A 28 -21.29 -9.77 -10.05
C ALA A 28 -19.97 -9.03 -10.29
N ASN A 29 -19.99 -7.70 -10.24
CA ASN A 29 -18.77 -6.91 -10.18
C ASN A 29 -18.08 -7.36 -8.90
N ALA A 30 -17.27 -8.41 -8.99
CA ALA A 30 -16.40 -8.83 -7.91
C ALA A 30 -15.61 -7.57 -7.57
N ALA A 31 -15.85 -7.02 -6.38
CA ALA A 31 -15.14 -5.85 -5.92
C ALA A 31 -13.65 -6.16 -6.08
N LYS A 32 -12.98 -5.44 -6.98
CA LYS A 32 -11.59 -5.71 -7.31
C LYS A 32 -10.79 -5.41 -6.04
N ASN A 33 -10.31 -6.47 -5.38
CA ASN A 33 -9.51 -6.31 -4.19
C ASN A 33 -8.12 -5.84 -4.61
N LEU A 34 -7.86 -4.54 -4.45
CA LEU A 34 -6.63 -3.89 -4.92
C LEU A 34 -5.39 -4.36 -4.15
N VAL A 35 -5.54 -4.77 -2.89
CA VAL A 35 -4.41 -5.13 -2.02
C VAL A 35 -3.63 -6.35 -2.55
N PRO A 36 -4.26 -7.51 -2.85
CA PRO A 36 -3.56 -8.62 -3.47
C PRO A 36 -2.91 -8.29 -4.81
N ASP A 37 -3.52 -7.42 -5.62
CA ASP A 37 -2.98 -7.03 -6.94
C ASP A 37 -1.67 -6.27 -6.76
N VAL A 38 -1.68 -5.26 -5.89
CA VAL A 38 -0.49 -4.48 -5.53
C VAL A 38 0.58 -5.39 -4.94
N CYS A 39 0.24 -6.21 -3.94
CA CYS A 39 1.24 -7.00 -3.21
C CYS A 39 1.96 -8.03 -4.09
N ARG A 40 1.36 -8.49 -5.20
CA ARG A 40 2.04 -9.38 -6.16
C ARG A 40 3.18 -8.71 -6.92
N GLU A 41 3.19 -7.38 -7.00
CA GLU A 41 4.22 -6.59 -7.67
C GLU A 41 5.26 -6.03 -6.69
N THR A 42 5.13 -6.34 -5.38
CA THR A 42 6.05 -5.88 -4.35
C THR A 42 7.19 -6.87 -4.10
N ILE A 43 8.26 -6.39 -3.45
CA ILE A 43 9.43 -7.19 -3.04
C ILE A 43 9.08 -8.36 -2.10
N SER A 44 7.92 -8.32 -1.45
CA SER A 44 7.43 -9.41 -0.60
C SER A 44 5.92 -9.36 -0.46
N TYR A 45 5.26 -10.32 -1.12
CA TYR A 45 3.80 -10.47 -1.07
C TYR A 45 3.28 -10.54 0.37
N ASP A 46 3.80 -11.46 1.19
CA ASP A 46 3.31 -11.68 2.55
C ASP A 46 3.50 -10.47 3.45
N ARG A 47 4.67 -9.80 3.37
CA ARG A 47 4.93 -8.59 4.16
C ARG A 47 4.05 -7.44 3.70
N CYS A 48 3.82 -7.28 2.39
CA CYS A 48 2.90 -6.28 1.87
C CYS A 48 1.46 -6.53 2.35
N MET A 49 0.99 -7.78 2.27
CA MET A 49 -0.33 -8.16 2.75
C MET A 49 -0.48 -7.82 4.23
N HIS A 50 0.52 -8.18 5.05
CA HIS A 50 0.52 -7.85 6.48
C HIS A 50 0.53 -6.33 6.73
N ALA A 51 1.39 -5.59 6.03
CA ALA A 51 1.53 -4.15 6.16
C ALA A 51 0.22 -3.43 5.82
N LEU A 52 -0.35 -3.68 4.65
CA LEU A 52 -1.59 -3.02 4.22
C LEU A 52 -2.80 -3.44 5.08
N GLN A 53 -2.88 -4.70 5.49
CA GLN A 53 -4.00 -5.19 6.31
C GLN A 53 -3.94 -4.71 7.78
N SER A 54 -2.83 -4.12 8.22
CA SER A 54 -2.74 -3.45 9.52
C SER A 54 -3.69 -2.25 9.61
N ASP A 55 -4.10 -1.69 8.48
CA ASP A 55 -5.18 -0.70 8.38
C ASP A 55 -6.41 -1.32 7.72
N PRO A 56 -7.53 -1.51 8.46
CA PRO A 56 -8.77 -2.07 7.90
C PRO A 56 -9.29 -1.32 6.66
N ARG A 57 -8.98 -0.02 6.53
CA ARG A 57 -9.41 0.80 5.38
C ARG A 57 -8.79 0.34 4.07
N ALA A 58 -7.62 -0.31 4.10
CA ALA A 58 -6.99 -0.84 2.88
C ALA A 58 -7.86 -1.91 2.21
N LYS A 59 -8.59 -2.70 3.01
CA LYS A 59 -9.50 -3.75 2.50
C LYS A 59 -10.73 -3.19 1.80
N THR A 60 -11.13 -1.96 2.18
CA THR A 60 -12.32 -1.28 1.64
C THR A 60 -11.97 -0.20 0.62
N ALA A 61 -10.68 0.03 0.33
CA ALA A 61 -10.25 0.99 -0.68
C ALA A 61 -10.81 0.60 -2.05
N SER A 62 -11.54 1.53 -2.69
CA SER A 62 -12.24 1.28 -3.95
C SER A 62 -11.43 1.65 -5.18
N ASN A 63 -10.31 2.38 -5.00
CA ASN A 63 -9.43 2.86 -6.06
C ASN A 63 -7.97 2.94 -5.55
N PHE A 64 -7.02 3.06 -6.48
CA PHE A 64 -5.59 3.11 -6.15
C PHE A 64 -5.20 4.39 -5.40
N MET A 65 -5.90 5.50 -5.61
CA MET A 65 -5.62 6.78 -4.93
C MET A 65 -5.85 6.65 -3.41
N ASP A 66 -6.98 6.06 -3.01
CA ASP A 66 -7.27 5.81 -1.60
C ASP A 66 -6.28 4.81 -0.99
N LEU A 67 -5.93 3.76 -1.74
CA LEU A 67 -4.95 2.78 -1.29
C LEU A 67 -3.54 3.39 -1.15
N ALA A 68 -3.13 4.27 -2.05
CA ALA A 68 -1.86 4.99 -2.00
C ALA A 68 -1.79 5.86 -0.75
N LYS A 69 -2.85 6.65 -0.46
CA LYS A 69 -2.92 7.47 0.76
C LYS A 69 -2.77 6.62 2.03
N ILE A 70 -3.39 5.45 2.07
CA ILE A 70 -3.28 4.53 3.22
C ILE A 70 -1.86 3.99 3.33
N ALA A 71 -1.29 3.48 2.23
CA ALA A 71 0.06 2.92 2.20
C ALA A 71 1.13 3.95 2.61
N LEU A 72 1.07 5.17 2.05
CA LEU A 72 2.00 6.25 2.38
C LEU A 72 1.86 6.70 3.84
N LYS A 73 0.65 6.72 4.41
CA LYS A 73 0.45 6.99 5.85
C LYS A 73 1.04 5.90 6.73
N LEU A 74 0.92 4.63 6.34
CA LEU A 74 1.55 3.53 7.04
C LEU A 74 3.09 3.63 6.99
N GLY A 75 3.65 3.94 5.81
CA GLY A 75 5.07 4.20 5.62
C GLY A 75 5.58 5.36 6.47
N LEU A 76 4.89 6.50 6.44
CA LEU A 76 5.19 7.68 7.26
C LEU A 76 5.19 7.34 8.76
N ASN A 77 4.14 6.65 9.24
CA ASN A 77 4.03 6.28 10.64
C ASN A 77 5.15 5.31 11.05
N ASN A 78 5.51 4.35 10.19
CA ASN A 78 6.64 3.47 10.45
C ASN A 78 7.96 4.25 10.52
N ALA A 79 8.22 5.15 9.57
CA ALA A 79 9.42 5.98 9.54
C ALA A 79 9.53 6.88 10.79
N ILE A 80 8.43 7.51 11.23
CA ILE A 80 8.39 8.31 12.46
C ILE A 80 8.72 7.46 13.70
N ASN A 81 8.08 6.29 13.82
CA ASN A 81 8.35 5.38 14.94
C ASN A 81 9.79 4.87 14.94
N SER A 82 10.35 4.62 13.76
CA SER A 82 11.72 4.16 13.58
C SER A 82 12.74 5.26 13.90
N LYS A 83 12.48 6.51 13.48
CA LYS A 83 13.29 7.66 13.88
C LYS A 83 13.31 7.82 15.41
N ALA A 84 12.13 7.80 16.05
CA ALA A 84 12.03 7.93 17.50
C ALA A 84 12.79 6.81 18.24
N TYR A 85 12.76 5.58 17.72
CA TYR A 85 13.55 4.47 18.25
C TYR A 85 15.05 4.72 18.11
N ILE A 86 15.51 5.19 16.95
CA ILE A 86 16.92 5.47 16.69
C ILE A 86 17.42 6.61 17.57
N ASP A 87 16.63 7.67 17.73
CA ASP A 87 16.95 8.81 18.60
C ASP A 87 17.08 8.35 20.06
N GLY A 88 16.12 7.56 20.57
CA GLY A 88 16.18 7.01 21.91
C GLY A 88 17.32 6.01 22.14
N LEU A 89 17.78 5.34 21.07
CA LEU A 89 19.00 4.52 21.13
C LEU A 89 20.26 5.40 21.15
N LEU A 90 20.28 6.48 20.37
CA LEU A 90 21.40 7.41 20.26
C LEU A 90 21.70 8.12 21.59
N GLU A 91 20.69 8.38 22.42
CA GLU A 91 20.84 8.90 23.78
C GLU A 91 21.66 7.98 24.69
N LYS A 92 21.64 6.67 24.42
CA LYS A 92 22.35 5.64 25.21
C LYS A 92 23.66 5.21 24.55
N ASN A 93 23.73 5.33 23.23
CA ASN A 93 24.85 4.89 22.42
C ASN A 93 25.15 5.95 21.35
N HIS A 94 26.12 6.82 21.64
CA HIS A 94 26.51 7.94 20.79
C HIS A 94 27.36 7.55 19.57
N ALA A 95 27.28 6.31 19.10
CA ALA A 95 28.01 5.85 17.93
C ALA A 95 27.68 6.70 16.70
N ALA A 96 28.71 7.21 16.02
CA ALA A 96 28.55 8.08 14.86
C ALA A 96 27.65 7.48 13.75
N PRO A 97 27.70 6.17 13.43
CA PRO A 97 26.76 5.55 12.49
C PRO A 97 25.29 5.65 12.91
N ILE A 98 24.97 5.52 14.21
CA ILE A 98 23.59 5.66 14.72
C ILE A 98 23.12 7.11 14.59
N LYS A 99 24.02 8.08 14.83
CA LYS A 99 23.71 9.50 14.61
C LYS A 99 23.37 9.79 13.15
N LYS A 100 24.12 9.21 12.20
CA LYS A 100 23.83 9.35 10.77
C LYS A 100 22.53 8.67 10.38
N CYS A 101 22.21 7.51 10.96
CA CYS A 101 20.90 6.89 10.79
C CYS A 101 19.75 7.81 11.25
N SER A 102 19.91 8.51 12.38
CA SER A 102 18.89 9.49 12.83
C SER A 102 18.64 10.57 11.78
N PHE A 103 19.70 11.10 11.17
CA PHE A 103 19.62 12.06 10.06
C PHE A 103 18.89 11.49 8.84
N TRP A 104 19.27 10.29 8.38
CA TRP A 104 18.61 9.66 7.24
C TRP A 104 17.14 9.35 7.51
N TYR A 105 16.77 9.01 8.74
CA TYR A 105 15.36 8.83 9.10
C TYR A 105 14.57 10.14 9.20
N GLU A 106 15.24 11.27 9.47
CA GLU A 106 14.61 12.58 9.31
C GLU A 106 14.25 12.84 7.85
N ALA A 107 15.17 12.53 6.93
CA ALA A 107 14.96 12.63 5.49
C ALA A 107 13.85 11.67 5.01
N ALA A 108 13.87 10.40 5.42
CA ALA A 108 12.83 9.44 5.05
C ALA A 108 11.43 9.88 5.49
N VAL A 109 11.31 10.45 6.70
CA VAL A 109 10.05 11.03 7.20
C VAL A 109 9.61 12.22 6.35
N ALA A 110 10.54 13.10 5.94
CA ALA A 110 10.24 14.21 5.06
C ALA A 110 9.75 13.72 3.68
N SER A 111 10.44 12.76 3.07
CA SER A 111 10.10 12.21 1.76
C SER A 111 8.72 11.53 1.76
N PHE A 112 8.36 10.76 2.79
CA PHE A 112 6.98 10.25 2.91
C PHE A 112 5.92 11.35 3.09
N ARG A 113 6.25 12.47 3.75
CA ARG A 113 5.34 13.61 3.89
C ARG A 113 5.14 14.33 2.56
N SER A 114 6.22 14.56 1.82
CA SER A 114 6.15 15.16 0.49
C SER A 114 5.34 14.30 -0.47
N ALA A 115 5.62 12.99 -0.52
CA ALA A 115 4.84 12.05 -1.31
C ALA A 115 3.34 12.08 -0.98
N LEU A 116 2.96 12.24 0.29
CA LEU A 116 1.55 12.40 0.69
C LEU A 116 0.95 13.74 0.25
N ALA A 117 1.72 14.82 0.29
CA ALA A 117 1.26 16.16 -0.06
C ALA A 117 1.06 16.32 -1.57
N GLU A 118 1.92 15.69 -2.37
CA GLU A 118 1.93 15.80 -3.83
C GLU A 118 1.02 14.78 -4.50
N LEU A 119 0.63 13.70 -3.82
CA LEU A 119 -0.06 12.56 -4.42
C LEU A 119 -1.26 12.92 -5.30
N GLU A 120 -2.07 13.90 -4.89
CA GLU A 120 -3.26 14.32 -5.64
C GLU A 120 -2.95 15.30 -6.78
N GLU A 121 -1.82 16.01 -6.71
CA GLU A 121 -1.39 17.00 -7.70
C GLU A 121 -0.53 16.37 -8.78
N ASP A 122 0.45 15.55 -8.38
CA ASP A 122 1.39 14.87 -9.25
C ASP A 122 1.84 13.53 -8.63
N ALA A 123 1.19 12.46 -9.07
CA ALA A 123 1.51 11.10 -8.65
C ALA A 123 2.93 10.65 -9.04
N MET A 124 3.54 11.25 -10.09
CA MET A 124 4.91 10.91 -10.50
C MET A 124 5.94 11.51 -9.54
N THR A 125 5.71 12.74 -9.07
CA THR A 125 6.55 13.34 -8.04
C THR A 125 6.38 12.60 -6.71
N ALA A 126 5.14 12.26 -6.33
CA ALA A 126 4.90 11.41 -5.16
C ALA A 126 5.56 10.02 -5.27
N ASN A 127 5.58 9.42 -6.46
CA ASN A 127 6.28 8.16 -6.75
C ASN A 127 7.80 8.31 -6.54
N TYR A 128 8.38 9.40 -7.03
CA TYR A 128 9.79 9.68 -6.85
C TYR A 128 10.14 9.82 -5.35
N ASP A 129 9.37 10.61 -4.61
CA ASP A 129 9.62 10.87 -3.20
C ASP A 129 9.46 9.63 -2.31
N VAL A 130 8.48 8.77 -2.60
CA VAL A 130 8.36 7.50 -1.85
C VAL A 130 9.54 6.56 -2.10
N LYS A 131 10.19 6.63 -3.27
CA LYS A 131 11.43 5.88 -3.54
C LYS A 131 12.61 6.47 -2.77
N ILE A 132 12.74 7.80 -2.73
CA ILE A 132 13.76 8.47 -1.92
C ILE A 132 13.67 8.05 -0.45
N ALA A 133 12.46 7.92 0.12
CA ALA A 133 12.30 7.42 1.48
C ALA A 133 12.92 6.02 1.71
N GLY A 134 12.89 5.15 0.69
CA GLY A 134 13.55 3.84 0.71
C GLY A 134 15.07 3.96 0.61
N ASP A 135 15.57 4.84 -0.26
CA ASP A 135 17.01 5.11 -0.43
C ASP A 135 17.63 5.71 0.84
N ASP A 136 16.89 6.54 1.57
CA ASP A 136 17.29 7.09 2.86
C ASP A 136 17.46 5.98 3.92
N ALA A 137 16.53 5.02 3.98
CA ALA A 137 16.66 3.86 4.87
C ALA A 137 17.85 2.96 4.48
N ALA A 138 18.10 2.77 3.19
CA ALA A 138 19.28 2.06 2.71
C ALA A 138 20.58 2.80 3.07
N SER A 139 20.57 4.14 3.02
CA SER A 139 21.69 4.98 3.43
C SER A 139 22.01 4.82 4.92
N CYS A 140 21.00 4.72 5.79
CA CYS A 140 21.22 4.34 7.19
C CYS A 140 21.91 2.96 7.33
N GLU A 141 21.43 1.93 6.62
CA GLU A 141 22.06 0.59 6.68
C GLU A 141 23.53 0.65 6.23
N ASN A 142 23.83 1.40 5.16
CA ASN A 142 25.18 1.58 4.66
C ASN A 142 26.10 2.27 5.67
N GLU A 143 25.59 3.24 6.43
CA GLU A 143 26.36 3.91 7.48
C GLU A 143 26.68 2.98 8.65
N LEU A 144 25.72 2.13 9.07
CA LEU A 144 25.96 1.10 10.07
C LEU A 144 27.02 0.10 9.61
N ALA A 145 26.90 -0.41 8.39
CA ALA A 145 27.83 -1.36 7.81
C ALA A 145 29.25 -0.77 7.69
N SER A 146 29.37 0.46 7.16
CA SER A 146 30.65 1.15 6.97
C SER A 146 31.33 1.46 8.32
N GLY A 147 30.55 1.73 9.36
CA GLY A 147 31.05 1.93 10.71
C GLY A 147 31.32 0.64 11.51
N GLY A 148 31.04 -0.53 10.94
CA GLY A 148 31.16 -1.82 11.64
C GLY A 148 30.19 -1.99 12.82
N VAL A 149 29.10 -1.21 12.86
CA VAL A 149 28.12 -1.21 13.95
C VAL A 149 26.96 -2.12 13.59
N LYS A 150 26.71 -3.15 14.42
CA LYS A 150 25.59 -4.07 14.23
C LYS A 150 24.48 -3.77 15.23
N VAL A 151 23.37 -3.25 14.73
CA VAL A 151 22.15 -3.01 15.51
C VAL A 151 20.96 -3.64 14.77
N PRO A 152 20.66 -4.94 15.00
CA PRO A 152 19.65 -5.67 14.24
C PRO A 152 18.26 -5.03 14.24
N SER A 153 17.92 -4.31 15.31
CA SER A 153 16.67 -3.56 15.42
C SER A 153 16.59 -2.38 14.46
N ILE A 154 17.70 -1.71 14.13
CA ILE A 154 17.73 -0.67 13.08
C ILE A 154 17.64 -1.33 11.71
N SER A 155 18.39 -2.40 11.46
CA SER A 155 18.32 -3.11 10.15
C SER A 155 16.92 -3.65 9.85
N THR A 156 16.19 -4.11 10.87
CA THR A 156 14.78 -4.51 10.72
C THR A 156 13.91 -3.33 10.27
N ARG A 157 14.10 -2.15 10.89
CA ARG A 157 13.37 -0.93 10.55
C ARG A 157 13.73 -0.40 9.16
N ASN A 158 15.00 -0.53 8.74
CA ASN A 158 15.43 -0.19 7.40
C ASN A 158 14.70 -1.07 6.36
N SER A 159 14.61 -2.37 6.63
CA SER A 159 13.87 -3.32 5.79
C SER A 159 12.37 -3.03 5.76
N ASP A 160 11.77 -2.53 6.84
CA ASP A 160 10.36 -2.15 6.87
C ASP A 160 10.09 -0.87 6.08
N VAL A 161 10.95 0.15 6.19
CA VAL A 161 10.82 1.36 5.36
C VAL A 161 11.02 1.04 3.88
N ALA A 162 11.99 0.20 3.53
CA ALA A 162 12.17 -0.26 2.15
C ALA A 162 10.93 -0.99 1.60
N LEU A 163 10.24 -1.78 2.45
CA LEU A 163 8.97 -2.41 2.08
C LEU A 163 7.88 -1.35 1.83
N TYR A 164 7.68 -0.39 2.73
CA TYR A 164 6.67 0.66 2.55
C TYR A 164 6.96 1.55 1.35
N SER A 165 8.24 1.85 1.10
CA SER A 165 8.70 2.55 -0.09
C SER A 165 8.29 1.79 -1.35
N ASN A 166 8.59 0.49 -1.43
CA ASN A 166 8.23 -0.33 -2.58
C ASN A 166 6.70 -0.51 -2.75
N ILE A 167 5.95 -0.66 -1.66
CA ILE A 167 4.48 -0.67 -1.74
C ILE A 167 3.96 0.64 -2.32
N GLY A 168 4.48 1.78 -1.84
CA GLY A 168 4.09 3.11 -2.32
C GLY A 168 4.46 3.33 -3.78
N ASP A 169 5.66 2.92 -4.21
CA ASP A 169 6.12 2.95 -5.60
C ASP A 169 5.17 2.15 -6.52
N VAL A 170 4.85 0.91 -6.14
CA VAL A 170 3.94 0.06 -6.92
C VAL A 170 2.56 0.70 -7.06
N ILE A 171 1.98 1.24 -5.98
CA ILE A 171 0.62 1.81 -6.03
C ILE A 171 0.60 3.13 -6.82
N THR A 172 1.58 4.00 -6.61
CA THR A 172 1.64 5.30 -7.29
C THR A 172 1.85 5.16 -8.81
N ASN A 173 2.53 4.09 -9.26
CA ASN A 173 2.59 3.73 -10.69
C ASN A 173 1.25 3.27 -11.29
N LYS A 174 0.18 3.11 -10.49
CA LYS A 174 -1.18 2.78 -10.97
C LYS A 174 -2.08 4.02 -11.08
N LEU A 175 -1.59 5.20 -10.71
CA LEU A 175 -2.32 6.47 -10.73
C LEU A 175 -2.22 7.19 -12.07
#